data_AF-A0A7W0WV42-F1
#
_entry.id   AF-A0A7W0WV42-F1
#
_cell.length_a   1.000
_cell.length_b   1.000
_cell.length_c   1.000
_cell.angle_alpha   90.00
_cell.angle_beta   90.00
_cell.angle_gamma   90.00
#
_symmetry.space_group_name_H-M   'P 1'
#
loop_
_entity.id
_entity.type
_entity.pdbx_description
1 polymer ?
#
loop_
_entity_poly.entity_id
_entity_poly.type
_entity_poly.pdbx_seq_one_letter_code
_entity_poly.pdbx_strand_id
1 'polypeptide(L)'
;MKKLLSLFGLTFLMAFTLTGCELYFGKSGGDDEGGGRPPGYSCESDAECAAGCYCDGAAPGKSGECAEAGFCDSNADCPEGYVCDDRSSCVPGDPPTKCTNDNDCDAGSVCNDAGVCEATCVCENDAQAQAAGFHHCDEERKTCENQNPWGTCAGEPTCGTEPQCPQGGVGEIGTDGCWTGTCVAIVTCDVTPSCNNYQHEADCFDPANGACSATYTGLNCTKPDGSSCQSGDTGCTCQSFVFATCRPNAN
;
A
#
# COMPACT_ATOMS: atom_id res chain seq x y z
N MET A 1 4.45 -15.49 85.83
CA MET A 1 3.03 -15.42 86.27
C MET A 1 2.22 -14.93 85.07
N LYS A 2 1.65 -15.86 84.29
CA LYS A 2 0.20 -16.15 84.20
C LYS A 2 -0.67 -14.96 83.74
N LYS A 3 -1.18 -15.06 82.50
CA LYS A 3 -2.55 -14.76 81.99
C LYS A 3 -2.48 -14.81 80.45
N LEU A 4 -2.64 -15.96 79.78
CA LEU A 4 -3.87 -16.72 79.42
C LEU A 4 -4.97 -15.89 78.71
N LEU A 5 -5.11 -16.20 77.40
CA LEU A 5 -6.32 -16.45 76.59
C LEU A 5 -7.37 -15.35 76.35
N SER A 6 -7.59 -15.02 75.06
CA SER A 6 -8.90 -14.98 74.34
C SER A 6 -8.60 -14.60 72.88
N LEU A 7 -8.63 -15.50 71.87
CA LEU A 7 -9.78 -16.12 71.19
C LEU A 7 -10.86 -15.11 70.71
N PHE A 8 -11.30 -15.32 69.45
CA PHE A 8 -12.12 -14.50 68.53
C PHE A 8 -11.29 -13.49 67.69
N GLY A 9 -10.91 -13.73 66.43
CA GLY A 9 -11.37 -14.76 65.50
C GLY A 9 -12.76 -14.48 64.96
N LEU A 10 -12.96 -13.38 64.22
CA LEU A 10 -14.07 -13.24 63.26
C LEU A 10 -13.81 -12.06 62.29
N THR A 11 -13.42 -12.42 61.06
CA THR A 11 -13.86 -11.84 59.78
C THR A 11 -14.25 -10.37 59.71
N PHE A 12 -13.46 -9.55 58.99
CA PHE A 12 -13.96 -8.63 57.95
C PHE A 12 -12.79 -8.10 57.09
N LEU A 13 -12.10 -9.01 56.40
CA LEU A 13 -11.25 -8.67 55.26
C LEU A 13 -12.15 -8.77 54.03
N MET A 14 -12.92 -7.69 53.75
CA MET A 14 -13.53 -7.53 52.43
C MET A 14 -12.41 -7.22 51.45
N ALA A 15 -11.97 -8.28 50.77
CA ALA A 15 -11.22 -8.19 49.55
C ALA A 15 -12.10 -7.50 48.50
N PHE A 16 -11.82 -6.23 48.21
CA PHE A 16 -12.18 -5.65 46.92
C PHE A 16 -11.19 -6.20 45.89
N THR A 17 -11.45 -7.40 45.40
CA THR A 17 -10.92 -7.83 44.11
C THR A 17 -11.76 -7.11 43.05
N LEU A 18 -11.49 -5.82 42.85
CA LEU A 18 -11.88 -5.13 41.63
C LEU A 18 -10.98 -5.70 40.53
N THR A 19 -11.57 -6.59 39.76
CA THR A 19 -11.02 -7.09 38.51
C THR A 19 -10.77 -5.91 37.57
N GLY A 20 -9.51 -5.53 37.41
CA GLY A 20 -8.92 -5.19 36.11
C GLY A 20 -9.45 -4.00 35.31
N CYS A 21 -10.05 -2.98 35.93
CA CYS A 21 -10.18 -1.68 35.27
C CYS A 21 -9.04 -0.78 35.76
N GLU A 22 -7.99 -0.60 34.96
CA GLU A 22 -7.06 0.50 35.19
C GLU A 22 -7.85 1.80 35.00
N LEU A 23 -8.11 2.50 36.12
CA LEU A 23 -8.65 3.85 36.09
C LEU A 23 -7.58 4.77 35.49
N TYR A 24 -7.63 4.96 34.18
CA TYR A 24 -6.81 5.95 33.49
C TYR A 24 -7.45 7.33 33.64
N PHE A 25 -6.87 8.15 34.51
CA PHE A 25 -7.21 9.57 34.59
C PHE A 25 -6.51 10.27 33.42
N GLY A 26 -7.31 10.66 32.43
CA GLY A 26 -6.86 11.36 31.22
C GLY A 26 -5.84 12.46 31.51
N LYS A 27 -4.84 12.54 30.64
CA LYS A 27 -3.74 13.50 30.64
C LYS A 27 -4.27 14.92 30.83
N SER A 28 -3.96 15.52 31.98
CA SER A 28 -4.38 16.86 32.36
C SER A 28 -3.84 17.92 31.38
N GLY A 29 -4.74 18.55 30.64
CA GLY A 29 -4.46 19.76 29.88
C GLY A 29 -5.65 20.19 29.04
N GLY A 30 -6.44 21.14 29.54
CA GLY A 30 -7.48 21.82 28.76
C GLY A 30 -8.86 21.73 29.37
N ASP A 31 -9.29 22.86 29.91
CA ASP A 31 -10.55 23.20 30.53
C ASP A 31 -11.72 23.05 29.54
N ASP A 32 -12.54 22.00 29.67
CA ASP A 32 -13.91 21.96 29.11
C ASP A 32 -14.77 20.91 29.86
N GLU A 33 -16.03 21.26 30.15
CA GLU A 33 -17.02 20.50 30.92
C GLU A 33 -17.57 19.24 30.19
N GLY A 34 -16.71 18.38 29.64
CA GLY A 34 -17.08 17.32 28.70
C GLY A 34 -16.77 15.89 29.13
N GLY A 35 -16.91 15.54 30.41
CA GLY A 35 -16.73 14.15 30.85
C GLY A 35 -17.86 13.26 30.36
N GLY A 36 -17.69 12.62 29.20
CA GLY A 36 -18.65 11.66 28.66
C GLY A 36 -18.98 10.53 29.64
N ARG A 37 -20.13 9.89 29.47
CA ARG A 37 -20.65 8.87 30.37
C ARG A 37 -19.77 7.61 30.35
N PRO A 38 -19.48 6.99 31.50
CA PRO A 38 -18.71 5.75 31.53
C PRO A 38 -19.55 4.56 31.04
N PRO A 39 -18.93 3.38 30.82
CA PRO A 39 -19.65 2.20 30.37
C PRO A 39 -20.83 1.81 31.25
N GLY A 40 -21.88 1.25 30.64
CA GLY A 40 -23.12 0.82 31.30
C GLY A 40 -24.11 1.95 31.59
N TYR A 41 -23.83 3.17 31.15
CA TYR A 41 -24.79 4.29 31.22
C TYR A 41 -25.61 4.37 29.94
N SER A 42 -26.89 4.68 30.06
CA SER A 42 -27.74 4.91 28.89
C SER A 42 -27.19 6.06 28.04
N CYS A 43 -27.33 5.97 26.73
CA CYS A 43 -26.95 6.99 25.76
C CYS A 43 -27.92 6.96 24.57
N GLU A 44 -28.03 8.05 23.82
CA GLU A 44 -28.76 8.09 22.55
C GLU A 44 -27.82 8.25 21.35
N SER A 45 -26.57 8.64 21.60
CA SER A 45 -25.52 8.79 20.61
C SER A 45 -24.14 8.57 21.23
N ASP A 46 -23.15 8.29 20.38
CA ASP A 46 -21.77 8.07 20.80
C ASP A 46 -21.19 9.30 21.53
N ALA A 47 -21.56 10.51 21.11
CA ALA A 47 -21.09 11.77 21.72
C ALA A 47 -21.40 11.91 23.22
N GLU A 48 -22.35 11.12 23.74
CA GLU A 48 -22.66 11.09 25.18
C GLU A 48 -21.73 10.20 25.98
N CYS A 49 -20.98 9.31 25.33
CA CYS A 49 -20.07 8.37 25.97
C CYS A 49 -18.65 8.97 26.10
N ALA A 50 -17.93 8.51 27.13
CA ALA A 50 -16.54 8.89 27.34
C ALA A 50 -15.64 8.51 26.14
N ALA A 51 -14.49 9.17 26.02
CA ALA A 51 -13.47 8.73 25.06
C ALA A 51 -13.04 7.29 25.36
N GLY A 52 -12.84 6.49 24.31
CA GLY A 52 -12.67 5.04 24.37
C GLY A 52 -13.98 4.25 24.40
N CYS A 53 -15.14 4.91 24.37
CA CYS A 53 -16.46 4.28 24.39
C CYS A 53 -17.37 4.72 23.23
N TYR A 54 -18.32 3.85 22.89
CA TYR A 54 -19.39 4.10 21.93
C TYR A 54 -20.75 3.74 22.54
N CYS A 55 -21.84 4.18 21.92
CA CYS A 55 -23.20 3.89 22.34
C CYS A 55 -23.73 2.63 21.66
N ASP A 56 -23.65 1.49 22.35
CA ASP A 56 -24.13 0.21 21.82
C ASP A 56 -25.66 0.16 21.81
N GLY A 57 -26.22 -0.22 20.65
CA GLY A 57 -27.66 -0.32 20.44
C GLY A 57 -28.39 1.00 20.13
N ALA A 58 -27.67 2.12 19.96
CA ALA A 58 -28.26 3.37 19.48
C ALA A 58 -28.61 3.28 17.99
N ALA A 59 -29.87 2.95 17.69
CA ALA A 59 -30.50 3.29 16.43
C ALA A 59 -31.20 4.66 16.57
N PRO A 60 -31.42 5.43 15.48
CA PRO A 60 -32.14 6.70 15.57
C PRO A 60 -33.48 6.57 16.33
N GLY A 61 -33.57 7.20 17.50
CA GLY A 61 -34.75 7.14 18.37
C GLY A 61 -34.84 5.96 19.35
N LYS A 62 -33.74 5.24 19.60
CA LYS A 62 -33.63 4.23 20.67
C LYS A 62 -32.46 4.55 21.59
N SER A 63 -32.66 4.38 22.90
CA SER A 63 -31.60 4.45 23.90
C SER A 63 -30.73 3.20 23.84
N GLY A 64 -29.42 3.39 23.69
CA GLY A 64 -28.38 2.39 23.88
C GLY A 64 -27.71 2.48 25.25
N GLU A 65 -26.63 1.74 25.44
CA GLU A 65 -25.76 1.81 26.61
C GLU A 65 -24.30 2.05 26.16
N CYS A 66 -23.56 2.90 26.87
CA CYS A 66 -22.16 3.12 26.57
C CYS A 66 -21.37 1.83 26.78
N ALA A 67 -20.65 1.38 25.76
CA ALA A 67 -19.81 0.20 25.75
C ALA A 67 -18.36 0.58 25.46
N GLU A 68 -17.44 -0.21 26.00
CA GLU A 68 -16.00 -0.08 25.75
C GLU A 68 -15.67 -0.44 24.30
N ALA A 69 -14.83 0.36 23.67
CA ALA A 69 -14.44 0.23 22.27
C ALA A 69 -12.92 0.25 22.07
N GLY A 70 -12.21 0.94 22.95
CA GLY A 70 -10.77 1.20 22.83
C GLY A 70 -10.46 2.59 22.28
N PHE A 71 -9.24 3.04 22.56
CA PHE A 71 -8.71 4.31 22.04
C PHE A 71 -7.99 4.09 20.72
N CYS A 72 -8.03 5.10 19.86
CA CYS A 72 -7.40 5.09 18.55
C CYS A 72 -6.86 6.49 18.20
N ASP A 73 -5.79 6.52 17.42
CA ASP A 73 -5.30 7.72 16.75
C ASP A 73 -5.70 7.72 15.26
N SER A 74 -6.00 6.54 14.71
CA SER A 74 -6.40 6.29 13.33
C SER A 74 -7.31 5.06 13.20
N ASN A 75 -7.96 4.87 12.05
CA ASN A 75 -8.80 3.68 11.79
C ASN A 75 -8.01 2.36 11.94
N ALA A 76 -6.71 2.38 11.63
CA ALA A 76 -5.84 1.21 11.73
C ALA A 76 -5.64 0.69 13.17
N ASP A 77 -5.91 1.52 14.18
CA ASP A 77 -5.82 1.12 15.59
C ASP A 77 -7.06 0.34 16.05
N CYS A 78 -8.14 0.38 15.26
CA CYS A 78 -9.40 -0.25 15.59
C CYS A 78 -9.49 -1.70 15.06
N PRO A 79 -10.18 -2.59 15.80
CA PRO A 79 -10.44 -3.94 15.31
C PRO A 79 -11.37 -3.93 14.09
N GLU A 80 -11.37 -5.02 13.32
CA GLU A 80 -12.21 -5.17 12.12
C GLU A 80 -13.69 -4.83 12.41
N GLY A 81 -14.29 -3.97 11.58
CA GLY A 81 -15.67 -3.48 11.72
C GLY A 81 -15.85 -2.26 12.63
N TYR A 82 -14.75 -1.63 13.05
CA TYR A 82 -14.75 -0.41 13.84
C TYR A 82 -13.89 0.66 13.18
N VAL A 83 -14.28 1.93 13.35
CA VAL A 83 -13.57 3.10 12.83
C VAL A 83 -13.22 4.05 13.95
N CYS A 84 -12.15 4.80 13.80
CA CYS A 84 -11.76 5.81 14.77
C CYS A 84 -12.56 7.10 14.53
N ASP A 85 -13.28 7.56 15.56
CA ASP A 85 -14.01 8.83 15.49
C ASP A 85 -13.19 10.01 16.05
N ASP A 86 -13.74 11.22 15.92
CA ASP A 86 -13.10 12.47 16.38
C ASP A 86 -12.86 12.52 17.91
N ARG A 87 -13.39 11.57 18.68
CA ARG A 87 -13.21 11.45 20.12
C ARG A 87 -12.08 10.48 20.47
N SER A 88 -11.28 10.06 19.48
CA SER A 88 -10.24 9.04 19.63
C SER A 88 -10.82 7.73 20.19
N SER A 89 -12.04 7.38 19.76
CA SER A 89 -12.76 6.18 20.20
C SER A 89 -13.06 5.31 18.99
N CYS A 90 -12.77 4.01 19.08
CA CYS A 90 -13.26 3.07 18.07
C CYS A 90 -14.79 3.02 18.16
N VAL A 91 -15.52 3.11 17.06
CA VAL A 91 -16.98 3.00 17.04
C VAL A 91 -17.41 2.01 15.96
N PRO A 92 -18.47 1.22 16.17
CA PRO A 92 -18.99 0.36 15.12
C PRO A 92 -19.38 1.20 13.90
N GLY A 93 -18.76 0.90 12.77
CA GLY A 93 -18.99 1.63 11.53
C GLY A 93 -18.38 0.86 10.38
N ASP A 94 -19.02 0.96 9.22
CA ASP A 94 -18.32 0.65 7.99
C ASP A 94 -17.17 1.68 7.85
N PRO A 95 -15.98 1.29 7.34
CA PRO A 95 -14.89 2.21 7.05
C PRO A 95 -15.46 3.45 6.36
N PRO A 96 -15.02 4.66 6.73
CA PRO A 96 -15.69 5.85 6.28
C PRO A 96 -15.74 5.79 4.75
N THR A 97 -16.95 5.76 4.21
CA THR A 97 -17.20 5.89 2.77
C THR A 97 -16.74 7.26 2.26
N LYS A 98 -16.14 8.07 3.14
CA LYS A 98 -15.55 9.37 2.86
C LYS A 98 -14.10 9.42 3.31
N CYS A 99 -13.22 9.81 2.41
CA CYS A 99 -11.80 9.97 2.65
C CYS A 99 -11.31 11.28 2.05
N THR A 100 -10.20 11.78 2.58
CA THR A 100 -9.44 12.92 2.05
C THR A 100 -8.12 12.49 1.44
N ASN A 101 -7.58 11.36 1.90
CA ASN A 101 -6.37 10.72 1.40
C ASN A 101 -6.43 9.20 1.66
N ASP A 102 -5.49 8.44 1.09
CA ASP A 102 -5.50 6.98 1.17
C ASP A 102 -5.31 6.42 2.58
N ASN A 103 -4.70 7.18 3.51
CA ASN A 103 -4.54 6.71 4.90
C ASN A 103 -5.85 6.73 5.69
N ASP A 104 -6.89 7.38 5.17
CA ASP A 104 -8.22 7.37 5.79
C ASP A 104 -8.96 6.06 5.49
N CYS A 105 -8.47 5.27 4.53
CA CYS A 105 -9.05 4.02 4.07
C CYS A 105 -8.38 2.79 4.70
N ASP A 106 -9.16 1.73 4.92
CA ASP A 106 -8.64 0.45 5.40
C ASP A 106 -7.73 -0.22 4.36
N ALA A 107 -6.89 -1.15 4.83
CA ALA A 107 -6.07 -1.99 3.97
C ALA A 107 -6.89 -2.63 2.84
N GLY A 108 -6.40 -2.50 1.62
CA GLY A 108 -7.07 -2.97 0.42
C GLY A 108 -8.12 -2.02 -0.14
N SER A 109 -8.09 -0.73 0.25
CA SER A 109 -8.92 0.33 -0.33
C SER A 109 -8.14 1.61 -0.57
N VAL A 110 -8.46 2.33 -1.65
CA VAL A 110 -7.84 3.62 -2.02
C VAL A 110 -8.87 4.74 -1.98
N CYS A 111 -8.44 5.95 -1.67
CA CYS A 111 -9.29 7.13 -1.71
C CYS A 111 -9.41 7.66 -3.13
N ASN A 112 -10.60 7.58 -3.72
CA ASN A 112 -10.84 8.11 -5.07
C ASN A 112 -11.10 9.62 -5.08
N ASP A 113 -11.12 10.22 -6.28
CA ASP A 113 -11.36 11.66 -6.48
C ASP A 113 -12.74 12.15 -6.00
N ALA A 114 -13.70 11.24 -5.81
CA ALA A 114 -14.99 11.56 -5.21
C ALA A 114 -14.92 11.65 -3.67
N GLY A 115 -13.73 11.43 -3.11
CA GLY A 115 -13.47 11.34 -1.68
C GLY A 115 -14.14 10.11 -1.09
N VAL A 116 -14.11 8.97 -1.77
CA VAL A 116 -14.71 7.70 -1.32
C VAL A 116 -13.66 6.60 -1.33
N CYS A 117 -13.58 5.82 -0.25
CA CYS A 117 -12.73 4.62 -0.22
C CYS A 117 -13.29 3.56 -1.17
N GLU A 118 -12.51 3.23 -2.21
CA GLU A 118 -12.82 2.21 -3.20
C GLU A 118 -11.97 0.97 -2.94
N ALA A 119 -12.64 -0.17 -2.73
CA ALA A 119 -11.96 -1.44 -2.48
C ALA A 119 -11.20 -1.91 -3.73
N THR A 120 -9.93 -2.24 -3.53
CA THR A 120 -9.04 -2.82 -4.55
C THR A 120 -8.73 -4.28 -4.19
N CYS A 121 -7.58 -4.55 -3.59
CA CYS A 121 -7.25 -5.81 -2.95
C CYS A 121 -6.22 -5.64 -1.83
N VAL A 122 -6.22 -6.61 -0.90
CA VAL A 122 -5.16 -6.77 0.08
C VAL A 122 -4.01 -7.55 -0.56
N CYS A 123 -2.81 -6.99 -0.53
CA CYS A 123 -1.62 -7.57 -1.13
C CYS A 123 -0.41 -7.46 -0.19
N GLU A 124 0.50 -8.42 -0.31
CA GLU A 124 1.82 -8.41 0.34
C GLU A 124 2.95 -8.08 -0.64
N ASN A 125 2.68 -8.18 -1.95
CA ASN A 125 3.64 -7.93 -3.02
C ASN A 125 2.90 -7.69 -4.35
N ASP A 126 3.62 -7.18 -5.33
CA ASP A 126 3.10 -6.87 -6.67
C ASP A 126 2.54 -8.09 -7.40
N ALA A 127 3.09 -9.29 -7.18
CA ALA A 127 2.57 -10.50 -7.81
C ALA A 127 1.12 -10.80 -7.37
N GLN A 128 0.77 -10.50 -6.11
CA GLN A 128 -0.60 -10.62 -5.62
C GLN A 128 -1.51 -9.54 -6.21
N ALA A 129 -1.03 -8.30 -6.30
CA ALA A 129 -1.78 -7.21 -6.95
C ALA A 129 -2.10 -7.54 -8.42
N GLN A 130 -1.11 -8.06 -9.15
CA GLN A 130 -1.27 -8.50 -10.54
C GLN A 130 -2.23 -9.68 -10.69
N ALA A 131 -2.19 -10.66 -9.77
CA ALA A 131 -3.15 -11.75 -9.77
C ALA A 131 -4.60 -11.27 -9.57
N ALA A 132 -4.77 -10.13 -8.90
CA ALA A 132 -6.06 -9.47 -8.69
C ALA A 132 -6.42 -8.45 -9.79
N GLY A 133 -5.56 -8.25 -10.80
CA GLY A 133 -5.81 -7.36 -11.94
C GLY A 133 -5.32 -5.92 -11.77
N PHE A 134 -4.50 -5.66 -10.75
CA PHE A 134 -3.84 -4.37 -10.49
C PHE A 134 -2.37 -4.41 -10.89
N HIS A 135 -1.67 -3.27 -10.87
CA HIS A 135 -0.27 -3.20 -11.31
C HIS A 135 0.73 -3.32 -10.17
N HIS A 136 0.42 -2.70 -9.03
CA HIS A 136 1.35 -2.52 -7.91
C HIS A 136 0.66 -2.79 -6.57
N CYS A 137 1.44 -3.23 -5.60
CA CYS A 137 1.05 -3.34 -4.21
C CYS A 137 1.76 -2.26 -3.39
N ASP A 138 1.00 -1.35 -2.78
CA ASP A 138 1.56 -0.57 -1.68
C ASP A 138 1.75 -1.52 -0.48
N GLU A 139 3.00 -1.89 -0.20
CA GLU A 139 3.32 -2.85 0.85
C GLU A 139 3.15 -2.27 2.27
N GLU A 140 3.16 -0.95 2.43
CA GLU A 140 2.97 -0.27 3.72
C GLU A 140 1.47 -0.25 4.09
N ARG A 141 0.63 0.10 3.11
CA ARG A 141 -0.84 0.19 3.23
C ARG A 141 -1.56 -1.11 2.86
N LYS A 142 -0.83 -2.14 2.41
CA LYS A 142 -1.37 -3.44 1.94
C LYS A 142 -2.51 -3.28 0.94
N THR A 143 -2.34 -2.36 0.00
CA THR A 143 -3.40 -1.93 -0.91
C THR A 143 -2.94 -2.03 -2.36
N CYS A 144 -3.77 -2.63 -3.21
CA CYS A 144 -3.49 -2.73 -4.63
C CYS A 144 -3.77 -1.41 -5.35
N GLU A 145 -2.83 -0.96 -6.16
CA GLU A 145 -2.91 0.29 -6.91
C GLU A 145 -2.78 0.01 -8.41
N ASN A 146 -3.56 0.74 -9.21
CA ASN A 146 -3.46 0.69 -10.68
C ASN A 146 -2.29 1.50 -11.22
N GLN A 147 -1.67 2.34 -10.38
CA GLN A 147 -0.54 3.17 -10.75
C GLN A 147 0.50 3.12 -9.63
N ASN A 148 1.77 2.97 -9.99
CA ASN A 148 2.85 3.23 -9.04
C ASN A 148 3.11 4.76 -9.06
N PRO A 149 3.01 5.47 -7.91
CA PRO A 149 3.31 6.90 -7.85
C PRO A 149 4.75 7.25 -8.25
N TRP A 150 5.65 6.26 -8.30
CA TRP A 150 7.06 6.37 -8.68
C TRP A 150 7.36 5.90 -10.11
N GLY A 151 6.34 5.73 -10.96
CA GLY A 151 6.51 5.23 -12.33
C GLY A 151 6.72 3.71 -12.39
N THR A 152 6.86 3.18 -13.60
CA THR A 152 7.00 1.74 -13.86
C THR A 152 8.13 1.48 -14.87
N CYS A 153 8.74 0.30 -14.78
CA CYS A 153 9.65 -0.18 -15.82
C CYS A 153 8.92 -0.91 -16.96
N ALA A 154 7.61 -1.18 -16.81
CA ALA A 154 6.82 -1.92 -17.77
C ALA A 154 6.00 -1.00 -18.69
N GLY A 155 5.67 -1.54 -19.87
CA GLY A 155 4.88 -0.85 -20.88
C GLY A 155 5.73 -0.22 -21.98
N GLU A 156 5.02 0.36 -22.95
CA GLU A 156 5.60 1.06 -24.08
C GLU A 156 5.31 2.55 -23.91
N PRO A 157 6.34 3.41 -23.81
CA PRO A 157 6.16 4.83 -23.61
C PRO A 157 5.56 5.47 -24.87
N THR A 158 4.61 6.38 -24.66
CA THR A 158 3.88 7.05 -25.75
C THR A 158 4.39 8.47 -26.03
N CYS A 159 5.23 8.99 -25.13
CA CYS A 159 5.72 10.36 -25.14
C CYS A 159 7.01 10.51 -24.32
N GLY A 160 7.62 11.68 -24.39
CA GLY A 160 8.89 11.96 -23.73
C GLY A 160 10.10 11.50 -24.55
N THR A 161 11.30 11.86 -24.09
CA THR A 161 12.57 11.40 -24.67
C THR A 161 13.12 10.29 -23.81
N GLU A 162 13.46 9.16 -24.42
CA GLU A 162 14.04 8.03 -23.71
C GLU A 162 15.37 8.44 -23.03
N PRO A 163 15.50 8.28 -21.71
CA PRO A 163 16.74 8.59 -21.02
C PRO A 163 17.84 7.61 -21.43
N GLN A 164 19.09 8.08 -21.53
CA GLN A 164 20.22 7.21 -21.85
C GLN A 164 20.74 6.56 -20.57
N CYS A 165 20.30 5.33 -20.32
CA CYS A 165 20.62 4.63 -19.08
C CYS A 165 21.94 3.87 -19.18
N PRO A 166 22.71 3.74 -18.09
CA PRO A 166 23.89 2.87 -18.07
C PRO A 166 23.48 1.40 -18.17
N GLN A 167 24.44 0.53 -18.47
CA GLN A 167 24.22 -0.93 -18.49
C GLN A 167 23.62 -1.40 -17.15
N GLY A 168 22.61 -2.25 -17.21
CA GLY A 168 21.85 -2.70 -16.04
C GLY A 168 20.75 -1.73 -15.61
N GLY A 169 20.48 -0.68 -16.40
CA GLY A 169 19.43 0.30 -16.14
C GLY A 169 18.47 0.47 -17.32
N VAL A 170 17.23 0.82 -17.01
CA VAL A 170 16.17 1.16 -17.99
C VAL A 170 15.56 2.51 -17.65
N GLY A 171 14.95 3.15 -18.65
CA GLY A 171 14.16 4.35 -18.41
C GLY A 171 12.94 4.03 -17.55
N GLU A 172 12.55 4.98 -16.72
CA GLU A 172 11.32 4.93 -15.95
C GLU A 172 10.18 5.58 -16.75
N ILE A 173 9.03 4.90 -16.80
CA ILE A 173 7.82 5.37 -17.47
C ILE A 173 6.88 5.92 -16.39
N GLY A 174 6.54 7.21 -16.50
CA GLY A 174 5.64 7.87 -15.58
C GLY A 174 4.20 7.37 -15.72
N THR A 175 3.36 7.75 -14.77
CA THR A 175 1.93 7.43 -14.77
C THR A 175 1.17 8.06 -15.95
N ASP A 176 1.73 9.09 -16.57
CA ASP A 176 1.24 9.71 -17.80
C ASP A 176 1.60 8.90 -19.07
N GLY A 177 2.32 7.78 -18.93
CA GLY A 177 2.79 6.96 -20.02
C GLY A 177 3.94 7.61 -20.82
N CYS A 178 4.54 8.67 -20.29
CA CYS A 178 5.74 9.30 -20.86
C CYS A 178 7.00 8.80 -20.16
N TRP A 179 8.14 8.91 -20.83
CA TRP A 179 9.42 8.81 -20.14
C TRP A 179 9.57 9.92 -19.10
N THR A 180 9.92 9.57 -17.86
CA THR A 180 10.20 10.56 -16.81
C THR A 180 11.55 11.24 -17.01
N GLY A 181 12.44 10.63 -17.79
CA GLY A 181 13.83 11.05 -17.96
C GLY A 181 14.77 10.50 -16.89
N THR A 182 14.25 9.68 -15.96
CA THR A 182 15.02 9.02 -14.91
C THR A 182 15.37 7.59 -15.34
N CYS A 183 16.54 7.12 -14.87
CA CYS A 183 16.96 5.74 -15.04
C CYS A 183 16.82 4.99 -13.73
N VAL A 184 16.30 3.77 -13.81
CA VAL A 184 16.15 2.84 -12.69
C VAL A 184 16.94 1.57 -12.99
N ALA A 185 17.42 0.89 -11.94
CA ALA A 185 18.15 -0.35 -12.13
C ALA A 185 17.16 -1.47 -12.52
N ILE A 186 17.52 -2.28 -13.51
CA ILE A 186 16.63 -3.35 -14.00
C ILE A 186 16.30 -4.34 -12.86
N VAL A 187 17.27 -4.60 -11.99
CA VAL A 187 17.13 -5.51 -10.84
C VAL A 187 16.21 -4.98 -9.75
N THR A 188 15.92 -3.67 -9.75
CA THR A 188 14.94 -3.06 -8.83
C THR A 188 13.59 -2.87 -9.50
N CYS A 189 13.43 -3.30 -10.75
CA CYS A 189 12.14 -3.29 -11.41
C CYS A 189 11.34 -4.51 -10.94
N ASP A 190 10.18 -4.23 -10.33
CA ASP A 190 9.27 -5.28 -9.84
C ASP A 190 8.56 -6.03 -10.98
N VAL A 191 8.62 -5.46 -12.18
CA VAL A 191 8.13 -6.02 -13.44
C VAL A 191 9.24 -6.02 -14.48
N THR A 192 9.37 -7.13 -15.23
CA THR A 192 10.35 -7.22 -16.31
C THR A 192 10.04 -6.19 -17.40
N PRO A 193 10.98 -5.29 -17.73
CA PRO A 193 10.82 -4.32 -18.81
C PRO A 193 10.54 -4.97 -20.17
N SER A 194 9.91 -4.23 -21.09
CA SER A 194 9.83 -4.63 -22.50
C SER A 194 11.23 -4.75 -23.08
N CYS A 195 11.50 -5.79 -23.87
CA CYS A 195 12.81 -5.95 -24.52
C CYS A 195 13.24 -4.69 -25.29
N ASN A 196 12.29 -3.97 -25.90
CA ASN A 196 12.60 -2.77 -26.68
C ASN A 196 13.20 -1.63 -25.81
N ASN A 197 13.01 -1.67 -24.49
CA ASN A 197 13.46 -0.64 -23.54
C ASN A 197 14.89 -0.88 -23.04
N TYR A 198 15.50 -2.03 -23.37
CA TYR A 198 16.89 -2.31 -23.03
C TYR A 198 17.83 -1.65 -24.05
N GLN A 199 18.76 -0.84 -23.54
CA GLN A 199 19.67 -0.04 -24.38
C GLN A 199 21.04 -0.68 -24.57
N HIS A 200 21.35 -1.74 -23.82
CA HIS A 200 22.64 -2.42 -23.90
C HIS A 200 22.48 -3.88 -24.23
N GLU A 201 23.38 -4.36 -25.09
CA GLU A 201 23.43 -5.75 -25.55
C GLU A 201 23.47 -6.76 -24.38
N ALA A 202 24.23 -6.44 -23.34
CA ALA A 202 24.35 -7.30 -22.16
C ALA A 202 23.01 -7.48 -21.45
N ASP A 203 22.16 -6.45 -21.42
CA ASP A 203 20.85 -6.50 -20.78
C ASP A 203 19.87 -7.37 -21.58
N CYS A 204 20.03 -7.46 -22.92
CA CYS A 204 19.24 -8.40 -23.74
C CYS A 204 19.53 -9.86 -23.42
N PHE A 205 20.77 -10.17 -23.04
CA PHE A 205 21.25 -11.54 -22.83
C PHE A 205 21.19 -11.98 -21.37
N ASP A 206 20.85 -11.08 -20.46
CA ASP A 206 20.66 -11.44 -19.06
C ASP A 206 19.41 -12.33 -18.93
N PRO A 207 19.54 -13.59 -18.49
CA PRO A 207 18.40 -14.48 -18.31
C PRO A 207 17.39 -13.98 -17.26
N ALA A 208 17.77 -13.05 -16.37
CA ALA A 208 16.87 -12.40 -15.43
C ALA A 208 15.90 -11.41 -16.10
N ASN A 209 16.24 -10.94 -17.31
CA ASN A 209 15.49 -9.92 -18.06
C ASN A 209 14.48 -10.50 -19.05
N GLY A 210 14.19 -11.80 -18.96
CA GLY A 210 13.23 -12.49 -19.81
C GLY A 210 13.81 -13.00 -21.14
N ALA A 211 12.93 -13.43 -22.04
CA ALA A 211 13.30 -14.06 -23.31
C ALA A 211 13.53 -13.03 -24.42
N CYS A 212 14.57 -12.19 -24.24
CA CYS A 212 15.01 -11.23 -25.25
C CYS A 212 16.17 -11.76 -26.11
N SER A 213 16.38 -11.15 -27.27
CA SER A 213 17.55 -11.31 -28.13
C SER A 213 18.06 -9.97 -28.62
N ALA A 214 19.36 -9.86 -28.85
CA ALA A 214 19.96 -8.69 -29.47
C ALA A 214 19.78 -8.70 -30.99
N THR A 215 19.36 -7.57 -31.54
CA THR A 215 19.37 -7.30 -32.98
C THR A 215 20.60 -6.46 -33.32
N TYR A 216 21.23 -6.74 -34.46
CA TYR A 216 22.43 -6.04 -34.91
C TYR A 216 22.20 -5.37 -36.26
N THR A 217 22.80 -4.20 -36.45
CA THR A 217 22.88 -3.52 -37.74
C THR A 217 24.23 -3.80 -38.37
N GLY A 218 24.24 -4.29 -39.60
CA GLY A 218 25.47 -4.49 -40.37
C GLY A 218 26.05 -3.17 -40.88
N LEU A 219 27.37 -3.04 -40.83
CA LEU A 219 28.10 -1.89 -41.37
C LEU A 219 28.84 -2.26 -42.65
N ASN A 220 28.88 -1.32 -43.60
CA ASN A 220 29.53 -1.47 -44.90
C ASN A 220 29.13 -2.76 -45.65
N CYS A 221 27.83 -3.05 -45.65
CA CYS A 221 27.30 -4.24 -46.30
C CYS A 221 27.27 -4.09 -47.81
N THR A 222 27.82 -5.08 -48.52
CA THR A 222 27.82 -5.14 -49.98
C THR A 222 27.13 -6.39 -50.49
N LYS A 223 26.44 -6.26 -51.62
CA LYS A 223 25.90 -7.38 -52.41
C LYS A 223 27.01 -8.07 -53.19
N PRO A 224 26.78 -9.29 -53.72
CA PRO A 224 27.77 -9.99 -54.55
C PRO A 224 28.20 -9.20 -55.81
N ASP A 225 27.38 -8.27 -56.28
CA ASP A 225 27.68 -7.38 -57.42
C ASP A 225 28.50 -6.13 -57.04
N GLY A 226 28.85 -5.98 -55.75
CA GLY A 226 29.62 -4.84 -55.22
C GLY A 226 28.79 -3.60 -54.86
N SER A 227 27.47 -3.62 -55.07
CA SER A 227 26.59 -2.50 -54.68
C SER A 227 26.31 -2.49 -53.16
N SER A 228 25.97 -1.31 -52.63
CA SER A 228 25.61 -1.15 -51.20
C SER A 228 24.28 -1.82 -50.88
N CYS A 229 24.21 -2.54 -49.77
CA CYS A 229 22.97 -3.10 -49.27
C CYS A 229 22.07 -2.04 -48.60
N GLN A 230 20.76 -2.21 -48.75
CA GLN A 230 19.73 -1.48 -48.03
C GLN A 230 19.15 -2.33 -46.88
N SER A 231 18.51 -1.68 -45.91
CA SER A 231 17.84 -2.38 -44.81
C SER A 231 16.74 -3.31 -45.38
N GLY A 232 16.77 -4.58 -44.99
CA GLY A 232 15.87 -5.63 -45.48
C GLY A 232 16.35 -6.40 -46.72
N ASP A 233 17.49 -6.03 -47.33
CA ASP A 233 18.10 -6.81 -48.40
C ASP A 233 18.62 -8.17 -47.88
N THR A 234 18.41 -9.23 -48.65
CA THR A 234 18.95 -10.57 -48.36
C THR A 234 20.24 -10.84 -49.17
N GLY A 235 21.12 -11.70 -48.66
CA GLY A 235 22.37 -12.08 -49.35
C GLY A 235 23.50 -11.05 -49.26
N CYS A 236 23.41 -10.11 -48.33
CA CYS A 236 24.44 -9.11 -48.06
C CYS A 236 25.60 -9.70 -47.25
N THR A 237 26.83 -9.32 -47.61
CA THR A 237 28.01 -9.57 -46.77
C THR A 237 28.43 -8.25 -46.12
N CYS A 238 28.44 -8.21 -44.79
CA CYS A 238 28.81 -7.03 -44.01
C CYS A 238 30.21 -7.17 -43.44
N GLN A 239 30.93 -6.05 -43.34
CA GLN A 239 32.28 -6.03 -42.79
C GLN A 239 32.27 -6.20 -41.26
N SER A 240 31.31 -5.58 -40.59
CA SER A 240 31.10 -5.67 -39.15
C SER A 240 29.62 -5.51 -38.81
N PHE A 241 29.27 -5.77 -37.55
CA PHE A 241 27.94 -5.61 -37.00
C PHE A 241 28.03 -4.81 -35.71
N VAL A 242 27.06 -3.93 -35.47
CA VAL A 242 26.93 -3.17 -34.21
C VAL A 242 25.57 -3.46 -33.60
N PHE A 243 25.52 -3.51 -32.27
CA PHE A 243 24.26 -3.64 -31.53
C PHE A 243 23.29 -2.54 -31.95
N ALA A 244 22.02 -2.91 -32.15
CA ALA A 244 20.97 -1.99 -32.56
C ALA A 244 19.89 -1.82 -31.49
N THR A 245 19.29 -2.93 -31.04
CA THR A 245 18.19 -2.95 -30.07
C THR A 245 17.96 -4.37 -29.58
N CYS A 246 17.33 -4.56 -28.43
CA CYS A 246 16.82 -5.88 -28.04
C CYS A 246 15.39 -6.09 -28.58
N ARG A 247 15.04 -7.35 -28.86
CA ARG A 247 13.70 -7.76 -29.31
C ARG A 247 13.25 -9.01 -28.54
N PRO A 248 11.94 -9.24 -28.40
CA PRO A 248 11.44 -10.53 -27.93
C PRO A 248 11.91 -11.65 -28.87
N ASN A 249 12.26 -12.80 -28.30
CA ASN A 249 12.56 -13.98 -29.11
C ASN A 249 11.35 -14.37 -29.96
N ALA A 250 11.57 -14.56 -31.27
CA ALA A 250 10.53 -15.10 -32.14
C ALA A 250 10.28 -16.57 -31.74
N ASN A 251 9.09 -16.84 -31.20
CA ASN A 251 8.59 -18.20 -30.96
C ASN A 251 8.41 -18.97 -32.28
#